data_AF-A0A524PXA5-F1
#
_entry.id   AF-A0A524PXA5-F1
#
_cell.length_a   1.000
_cell.length_b   1.000
_cell.length_c   1.000
_cell.angle_alpha   90.00
_cell.angle_beta   90.00
_cell.angle_gamma   90.00
#
_symmetry.space_group_name_H-M   'P 1'
#
loop_
_entity.id
_entity.type
_entity.pdbx_description
1 polymer ?
#
loop_
_entity_poly.entity_id
_entity_poly.type
_entity_poly.pdbx_seq_one_letter_code
_entity_poly.pdbx_strand_id
1 'polypeptide(L)'
;MALIFIMGAVVVISIIIASIYYRSSNKSVDSRVVEARQLYSEYNNYARSGNYYRIFSLLDSVESIYASYLHYTDSYERGVILNNRAAALLTLALYRDSIRVDYNPYYNISIDSINKIAETNLVRAITIYSDWKNRFENRSAEEIEEMIKDDFLLDFNPLSADESARYLKSRAEEILKSISETDRRLSVCYTNLGVLSRQKGEYDLAVKYYREALALWDRNLSAENNLNAIFGNPPKRRNILQRLFPPDRKD
;
A
#
# COMPACT_ATOMS: atom_id res chain seq x y z
N MET A 1 -2.65 44.94 -8.44
CA MET A 1 -1.53 44.56 -9.34
C MET A 1 -0.35 43.94 -8.57
N ALA A 2 0.23 44.62 -7.57
CA ALA A 2 1.36 44.06 -6.80
C ALA A 2 1.06 42.73 -6.09
N LEU A 3 -0.12 42.57 -5.49
CA LEU A 3 -0.54 41.34 -4.80
C LEU A 3 -0.62 40.12 -5.74
N ILE A 4 -1.11 40.32 -6.96
CA ILE A 4 -1.22 39.26 -7.99
C ILE A 4 0.18 38.84 -8.45
N PHE A 5 1.10 39.79 -8.60
CA PHE A 5 2.49 39.52 -8.96
C PHE A 5 3.23 38.77 -7.85
N ILE A 6 3.03 39.16 -6.58
CA ILE A 6 3.60 38.48 -5.41
C ILE A 6 3.05 37.06 -5.29
N MET A 7 1.74 36.86 -5.43
CA MET A 7 1.14 35.51 -5.42
C MET A 7 1.65 34.65 -6.58
N GLY A 8 1.78 35.22 -7.79
CA GLY A 8 2.36 34.53 -8.93
C GLY A 8 3.81 34.09 -8.69
N ALA A 9 4.63 34.96 -8.11
CA ALA A 9 6.02 34.66 -7.76
C ALA A 9 6.13 33.55 -6.70
N VAL A 10 5.28 33.58 -5.66
CA VAL A 10 5.23 32.54 -4.62
C VAL A 10 4.86 31.18 -5.21
N VAL A 11 3.85 31.12 -6.09
CA VAL A 11 3.45 29.87 -6.75
C VAL A 11 4.58 29.31 -7.62
N VAL A 12 5.25 30.14 -8.41
CA VAL A 12 6.39 29.71 -9.24
C VAL A 12 7.55 29.19 -8.38
N ILE A 13 7.86 29.88 -7.28
CA ILE A 13 8.90 29.45 -6.33
C ILE A 13 8.51 28.11 -5.69
N SER A 14 7.27 27.93 -5.25
CA SER A 14 6.77 26.67 -4.69
C SER A 14 6.85 25.52 -5.70
N ILE A 15 6.53 25.76 -6.98
CA ILE A 15 6.66 24.77 -8.05
C ILE A 15 8.13 24.40 -8.29
N ILE A 16 9.03 25.38 -8.30
CA ILE A 16 10.47 25.14 -8.48
C ILE A 16 11.03 24.34 -7.29
N ILE A 17 10.69 24.74 -6.05
CA ILE A 17 11.09 24.02 -4.83
C ILE A 17 10.56 22.58 -4.85
N ALA A 18 9.28 22.39 -5.18
CA ALA A 18 8.69 21.06 -5.32
C ALA A 18 9.40 20.26 -6.41
N SER A 19 9.65 20.85 -7.59
CA SER A 19 10.35 20.18 -8.68
C SER A 19 11.76 19.76 -8.32
N ILE A 20 12.52 20.61 -7.62
CA ILE A 20 13.87 20.30 -7.14
C ILE A 20 13.81 19.19 -6.07
N TYR A 21 12.89 19.31 -5.12
CA TYR A 21 12.67 18.31 -4.08
C TYR A 21 12.32 16.93 -4.65
N TYR A 22 11.32 16.85 -5.54
CA TYR A 22 10.93 15.59 -6.19
C TYR A 22 12.04 15.01 -7.07
N ARG A 23 12.79 15.86 -7.78
CA ARG A 23 13.92 15.39 -8.60
C ARG A 23 15.08 14.88 -7.75
N SER A 24 15.34 15.49 -6.59
CA SER A 24 16.35 15.05 -5.63
C SER A 24 15.93 13.79 -4.89
N SER A 25 14.67 13.71 -4.46
CA SER A 25 14.08 12.52 -3.82
C SER A 25 14.09 11.33 -4.79
N ASN A 26 13.69 11.51 -6.05
CA ASN A 26 13.76 10.45 -7.06
C ASN A 26 15.20 9.97 -7.36
N LYS A 27 16.22 10.82 -7.17
CA LYS A 27 17.64 10.46 -7.31
C LYS A 27 18.22 9.73 -6.10
N SER A 28 17.47 9.67 -5.00
CA SER A 28 17.89 9.04 -3.74
C SER A 28 17.12 7.73 -3.49
N VAL A 29 16.28 7.31 -4.44
CA VAL A 29 15.63 6.00 -4.42
C VAL A 29 16.66 4.92 -4.76
N ASP A 30 16.75 3.90 -3.90
CA ASP A 30 17.59 2.72 -4.12
C ASP A 30 17.40 2.14 -5.55
N SER A 31 18.50 2.09 -6.29
CA SER A 31 18.52 1.70 -7.70
C SER A 31 17.96 0.29 -7.94
N ARG A 32 18.08 -0.61 -6.95
CA ARG A 32 17.59 -1.99 -6.99
C ARG A 32 16.08 -2.08 -7.20
N VAL A 33 15.32 -1.10 -6.72
CA VAL A 33 13.84 -1.13 -6.70
C VAL A 33 13.19 -0.08 -7.60
N VAL A 34 13.98 0.66 -8.38
CA VAL A 34 13.46 1.67 -9.32
C VAL A 34 12.55 1.04 -10.36
N GLU A 35 12.95 -0.10 -10.93
CA GLU A 35 12.13 -0.82 -11.93
C GLU A 35 10.79 -1.28 -11.32
N ALA A 36 10.82 -1.84 -10.11
CA ALA A 36 9.60 -2.25 -9.39
C ALA A 36 8.63 -1.08 -9.20
N ARG A 37 9.13 0.11 -8.83
CA ARG A 37 8.32 1.32 -8.67
C ARG A 37 7.74 1.82 -9.99
N GLN A 38 8.52 1.76 -11.08
CA GLN A 38 8.05 2.12 -12.42
C GLN A 38 6.93 1.18 -12.87
N LEU A 39 7.14 -0.13 -12.77
CA LEU A 39 6.11 -1.12 -13.09
C LEU A 39 4.84 -0.88 -12.28
N TYR A 40 4.98 -0.69 -10.96
CA TYR A 40 3.86 -0.50 -10.07
C TYR A 40 3.06 0.80 -10.33
N SER A 41 3.66 1.80 -10.98
CA SER A 41 2.96 3.04 -11.35
C SER A 41 1.78 2.80 -12.32
N GLU A 42 1.82 1.71 -13.09
CA GLU A 42 0.75 1.31 -14.02
C GLU A 42 -0.42 0.60 -13.34
N TYR A 43 -0.30 0.26 -12.05
CA TYR A 43 -1.34 -0.49 -11.32
C TYR A 43 -2.71 0.18 -11.42
N ASN A 44 -2.76 1.50 -11.24
CA ASN A 44 -4.02 2.26 -11.29
C ASN A 44 -4.65 2.26 -12.68
N ASN A 45 -3.85 2.20 -13.74
CA ASN A 45 -4.35 2.14 -15.11
C ASN A 45 -5.03 0.80 -15.37
N TYR A 46 -4.39 -0.31 -14.98
CA TYR A 46 -4.99 -1.64 -15.11
C TYR A 46 -6.20 -1.86 -14.19
N ALA A 47 -6.17 -1.31 -12.97
CA ALA A 47 -7.31 -1.32 -12.05
C ALA A 47 -8.53 -0.60 -12.64
N ARG A 48 -8.33 0.56 -13.28
CA ARG A 48 -9.41 1.30 -13.95
C ARG A 48 -9.99 0.56 -15.15
N SER A 49 -9.16 -0.17 -15.91
CA SER A 49 -9.63 -0.96 -17.04
C SER A 49 -10.24 -2.31 -16.63
N GLY A 50 -10.17 -2.68 -15.34
CA GLY A 50 -10.60 -4.00 -14.85
C GLY A 50 -9.78 -5.17 -15.42
N ASN A 51 -8.55 -4.91 -15.89
CA ASN A 51 -7.72 -5.94 -16.51
C ASN A 51 -6.91 -6.67 -15.42
N TYR A 52 -7.54 -7.64 -14.76
CA TYR A 52 -6.92 -8.36 -13.65
C TYR A 52 -5.74 -9.21 -14.13
N TYR A 53 -5.76 -9.74 -15.35
CA TYR A 53 -4.60 -10.43 -15.92
C TYR A 53 -3.33 -9.57 -15.86
N ARG A 54 -3.43 -8.30 -16.30
CA ARG A 54 -2.32 -7.33 -16.22
C ARG A 54 -1.98 -6.95 -14.78
N ILE A 55 -2.97 -6.85 -13.88
CA ILE A 55 -2.73 -6.58 -12.46
C ILE A 55 -1.89 -7.69 -11.83
N PHE A 56 -2.29 -8.96 -11.97
CA PHE A 56 -1.54 -10.08 -11.38
C PHE A 56 -0.14 -10.20 -11.98
N SER A 57 -0.01 -10.10 -13.31
CA SER A 57 1.30 -10.10 -13.97
C SER A 57 2.20 -8.97 -13.47
N LEU A 58 1.68 -7.75 -13.29
CA LEU A 58 2.44 -6.63 -12.72
C LEU A 58 2.85 -6.92 -11.28
N LEU A 59 1.92 -7.40 -10.43
CA LEU A 59 2.21 -7.69 -9.03
C LEU A 59 3.27 -8.79 -8.90
N ASP A 60 3.23 -9.81 -9.75
CA ASP A 60 4.23 -10.89 -9.76
C ASP A 60 5.61 -10.37 -10.17
N SER A 61 5.71 -9.51 -11.19
CA SER A 61 6.98 -8.89 -11.59
C SER A 61 7.55 -7.99 -10.50
N VAL A 62 6.72 -7.12 -9.91
CA VAL A 62 7.12 -6.24 -8.80
C VAL A 62 7.57 -7.07 -7.60
N GLU A 63 6.82 -8.12 -7.26
CA GLU A 63 7.16 -9.04 -6.16
C GLU A 63 8.50 -9.74 -6.41
N SER A 64 8.76 -10.19 -7.64
CA SER A 64 10.01 -10.84 -8.02
C SER A 64 11.22 -9.94 -7.82
N ILE A 65 11.12 -8.65 -8.17
CA ILE A 65 12.22 -7.68 -7.98
C ILE A 65 12.48 -7.46 -6.49
N TYR A 66 11.44 -7.28 -5.67
CA TYR A 66 11.66 -7.15 -4.22
C TYR A 66 12.21 -8.43 -3.58
N ALA A 67 11.83 -9.62 -4.08
CA ALA A 67 12.36 -10.90 -3.59
C ALA A 67 13.82 -11.15 -3.94
N SER A 68 14.38 -10.49 -4.96
CA SER A 68 15.78 -10.72 -5.36
C SER A 68 16.80 -10.05 -4.46
N TYR A 69 16.37 -9.27 -3.46
CA TYR A 69 17.25 -8.52 -2.57
C TYR A 69 16.88 -8.81 -1.12
N LEU A 70 17.83 -9.32 -0.32
CA LEU A 70 17.55 -9.79 1.03
C LEU A 70 16.89 -8.70 1.89
N HIS A 71 17.40 -7.47 1.82
CA HIS A 71 16.87 -6.28 2.51
C HIS A 71 15.37 -6.04 2.28
N TYR A 72 14.84 -6.45 1.12
CA TYR A 72 13.45 -6.19 0.74
C TYR A 72 12.51 -7.39 0.92
N THR A 73 13.02 -8.56 1.31
CA THR A 73 12.25 -9.81 1.42
C THR A 73 11.03 -9.68 2.33
N ASP A 74 11.19 -9.03 3.48
CA ASP A 74 10.12 -8.81 4.47
C ASP A 74 9.76 -7.32 4.59
N SER A 75 9.89 -6.60 3.49
CA SER A 75 9.65 -5.15 3.46
C SER A 75 8.16 -4.77 3.50
N TYR A 76 7.88 -3.55 3.93
CA TYR A 76 6.55 -2.96 3.87
C TYR A 76 5.91 -3.09 2.47
N GLU A 77 6.69 -2.91 1.42
CA GLU A 77 6.26 -3.01 0.03
C GLU A 77 5.71 -4.41 -0.33
N ARG A 78 6.27 -5.46 0.26
CA ARG A 78 5.74 -6.84 0.13
C ARG A 78 4.35 -6.96 0.73
N GLY A 79 4.14 -6.35 1.90
CA GLY A 79 2.80 -6.25 2.50
C GLY A 79 1.79 -5.53 1.60
N VAL A 80 2.24 -4.49 0.88
CA VAL A 80 1.38 -3.75 -0.07
C VAL A 80 0.97 -4.63 -1.25
N ILE A 81 1.93 -5.36 -1.83
CA ILE A 81 1.68 -6.27 -2.95
C ILE A 81 0.69 -7.37 -2.56
N LEU A 82 0.91 -8.01 -1.41
CA LEU A 82 0.05 -9.09 -0.90
C LEU A 82 -1.38 -8.59 -0.64
N ASN A 83 -1.54 -7.44 0.02
CA ASN A 83 -2.86 -6.87 0.26
C ASN A 83 -3.60 -6.52 -1.04
N ASN A 84 -2.91 -5.93 -2.01
CA ASN A 84 -3.50 -5.62 -3.31
C ASN A 84 -3.88 -6.88 -4.09
N ARG A 85 -3.05 -7.92 -4.03
CA ARG A 85 -3.35 -9.22 -4.63
C ARG A 85 -4.62 -9.81 -4.02
N ALA A 86 -4.75 -9.77 -2.70
CA ALA A 86 -5.96 -10.19 -2.01
C ALA A 86 -7.19 -9.37 -2.43
N ALA A 87 -7.08 -8.05 -2.49
CA ALA A 87 -8.18 -7.18 -2.93
C ALA A 87 -8.65 -7.48 -4.36
N ALA A 88 -7.70 -7.73 -5.27
CA ALA A 88 -8.01 -8.17 -6.64
C ALA A 88 -8.73 -9.52 -6.65
N LEU A 89 -8.25 -10.51 -5.89
CA LEU A 89 -8.89 -11.83 -5.75
C LEU A 89 -10.31 -11.73 -5.19
N LEU A 90 -10.53 -10.92 -4.15
CA LEU A 90 -11.87 -10.69 -3.60
C LEU A 90 -12.80 -10.05 -4.62
N THR A 91 -12.29 -9.15 -5.46
CA THR A 91 -13.08 -8.55 -6.54
C THR A 91 -13.46 -9.60 -7.59
N LEU A 92 -12.52 -10.47 -7.97
CA LEU A 92 -12.80 -11.61 -8.85
C LEU A 92 -13.83 -12.59 -8.26
N ALA A 93 -13.79 -12.82 -6.95
CA ALA A 93 -14.74 -13.68 -6.25
C ALA A 93 -16.15 -13.06 -6.17
N LEU A 94 -16.26 -11.75 -5.88
CA LEU A 94 -17.53 -11.03 -5.74
C LEU A 94 -18.23 -10.74 -7.07
N TYR A 95 -17.46 -10.47 -8.12
CA TYR A 95 -17.98 -9.93 -9.38
C TYR A 95 -17.58 -10.77 -10.60
N ARG A 96 -17.31 -12.06 -10.41
CA ARG A 96 -16.83 -12.99 -11.46
C ARG A 96 -17.56 -12.81 -12.80
N ASP A 97 -18.88 -12.84 -12.77
CA ASP A 97 -19.73 -12.83 -13.97
C ASP A 97 -19.80 -11.44 -14.63
N SER A 98 -19.40 -10.39 -13.91
CA SER A 98 -19.31 -9.02 -14.42
C SER A 98 -17.93 -8.69 -15.01
N ILE A 99 -16.97 -9.60 -14.91
CA ILE A 99 -15.60 -9.40 -15.37
C ILE A 99 -15.38 -10.25 -16.61
N ARG A 100 -14.82 -9.64 -17.66
CA ARG A 100 -14.54 -10.34 -18.90
C ARG A 100 -13.59 -11.52 -18.65
N VAL A 101 -13.89 -12.66 -19.27
CA VAL A 101 -13.11 -13.90 -19.15
C VAL A 101 -11.65 -13.69 -19.52
N ASP A 102 -11.37 -12.96 -20.61
CA ASP A 102 -10.01 -12.65 -21.07
C ASP A 102 -9.23 -11.73 -20.12
N TYR A 103 -9.92 -11.06 -19.20
CA TYR A 103 -9.32 -10.19 -18.19
C TYR A 103 -9.22 -10.87 -16.82
N ASN A 104 -9.74 -12.07 -16.66
CA ASN A 104 -9.82 -12.79 -15.39
C ASN A 104 -8.94 -14.06 -15.42
N PRO A 105 -7.70 -14.01 -14.88
CA PRO A 105 -6.82 -15.18 -14.87
C PRO A 105 -7.31 -16.32 -13.95
N TYR A 106 -8.32 -16.07 -13.12
CA TYR A 106 -8.89 -17.06 -12.19
C TYR A 106 -10.31 -17.50 -12.58
N TYR A 107 -10.76 -17.22 -13.82
CA TYR A 107 -12.14 -17.48 -14.22
C TYR A 107 -12.58 -18.95 -14.00
N ASN A 108 -11.68 -19.90 -14.30
CA ASN A 108 -11.92 -21.34 -14.15
C ASN A 108 -11.56 -21.90 -12.76
N ILE A 109 -11.12 -21.06 -11.83
CA ILE A 109 -10.78 -21.48 -10.46
C ILE A 109 -12.03 -21.36 -9.58
N SER A 110 -12.23 -22.26 -8.61
CA SER A 110 -13.39 -22.18 -7.71
C SER A 110 -13.32 -20.93 -6.83
N ILE A 111 -14.48 -20.39 -6.44
CA ILE A 111 -14.55 -19.21 -5.55
C ILE A 111 -13.88 -19.52 -4.21
N ASP A 112 -14.08 -20.73 -3.67
CA ASP A 112 -13.45 -21.14 -2.41
C ASP A 112 -11.93 -21.15 -2.48
N SER A 113 -11.35 -21.62 -3.60
CA SER A 113 -9.90 -21.56 -3.81
C SER A 113 -9.39 -20.13 -3.94
N ILE A 114 -10.09 -19.26 -4.67
CA ILE A 114 -9.76 -17.83 -4.78
C ILE A 114 -9.79 -17.17 -3.39
N ASN A 115 -10.84 -17.44 -2.62
CA ASN A 115 -11.04 -16.93 -1.27
C ASN A 115 -9.93 -17.42 -0.33
N LYS A 116 -9.52 -18.68 -0.42
CA LYS A 116 -8.41 -19.22 0.37
C LYS A 116 -7.08 -18.54 0.04
N ILE A 117 -6.80 -18.32 -1.24
CA ILE A 117 -5.59 -17.60 -1.67
C ILE A 117 -5.63 -16.15 -1.16
N ALA A 118 -6.78 -15.47 -1.26
CA ALA A 118 -6.96 -14.12 -0.74
C ALA A 118 -6.69 -14.06 0.77
N GLU A 119 -7.26 -15.00 1.54
CA GLU A 119 -7.04 -15.15 2.98
C GLU A 119 -5.55 -15.29 3.33
N THR A 120 -4.84 -16.20 2.64
CA THR A 120 -3.40 -16.40 2.85
C THR A 120 -2.60 -15.14 2.57
N ASN A 121 -2.95 -14.39 1.51
CA ASN A 121 -2.29 -13.12 1.20
C ASN A 121 -2.56 -12.06 2.29
N LEU A 122 -3.79 -11.98 2.80
CA LEU A 122 -4.16 -11.03 3.87
C LEU A 122 -3.43 -11.32 5.18
N VAL A 123 -3.39 -12.60 5.60
CA VAL A 123 -2.69 -13.01 6.82
C VAL A 123 -1.20 -12.67 6.71
N ARG A 124 -0.56 -13.00 5.58
CA ARG A 124 0.85 -12.65 5.35
C ARG A 124 1.09 -11.14 5.34
N ALA A 125 0.20 -10.36 4.71
CA ALA A 125 0.31 -8.91 4.72
C ALA A 125 0.19 -8.33 6.14
N ILE A 126 -0.74 -8.85 6.96
CA ILE A 126 -0.91 -8.45 8.36
C ILE A 126 0.34 -8.78 9.18
N THR A 127 0.92 -9.97 9.01
CA THR A 127 2.19 -10.34 9.65
C THR A 127 3.28 -9.33 9.29
N ILE A 128 3.52 -9.09 8.00
CA ILE A 128 4.53 -8.13 7.54
C ILE A 128 4.31 -6.75 8.16
N TYR A 129 3.10 -6.20 8.09
CA TYR A 129 2.82 -4.89 8.65
C TYR A 129 2.98 -4.83 10.16
N SER A 130 2.60 -5.88 10.89
CA SER A 130 2.70 -5.92 12.34
C SER A 130 4.16 -6.01 12.78
N ASP A 131 4.94 -6.89 12.14
CA ASP A 131 6.37 -7.03 12.39
C ASP A 131 7.13 -5.76 12.01
N TRP A 132 6.76 -5.14 10.88
CA TRP A 132 7.31 -3.88 10.43
C TRP A 132 7.07 -2.74 11.43
N LYS A 133 5.84 -2.63 11.93
CA LYS A 133 5.49 -1.67 12.98
C LYS A 133 6.29 -1.94 14.25
N ASN A 134 6.31 -3.18 14.73
CA ASN A 134 7.06 -3.57 15.93
C ASN A 134 8.56 -3.28 15.82
N ARG A 135 9.15 -3.46 14.62
CA ARG A 135 10.58 -3.24 14.38
C ARG A 135 10.96 -1.76 14.42
N PHE A 136 10.13 -0.87 13.88
CA PHE A 136 10.54 0.52 13.62
C PHE A 136 9.68 1.60 14.32
N GLU A 137 8.60 1.25 14.99
CA GLU A 137 7.79 2.23 15.74
C GLU A 137 8.60 2.88 16.87
N ASN A 138 8.42 4.20 17.05
CA ASN A 138 9.14 5.03 18.01
C ASN A 138 10.68 5.10 17.80
N ARG A 139 11.14 4.88 16.56
CA ARG A 139 12.55 5.08 16.17
C ARG A 139 12.72 6.38 15.39
N SER A 140 13.86 7.03 15.59
CA SER A 140 14.36 8.12 14.76
C SER A 140 14.90 7.59 13.42
N ALA A 141 15.05 8.48 12.43
CA ALA A 141 15.63 8.11 11.14
C ALA A 141 17.06 7.59 11.30
N GLU A 142 17.84 8.18 12.22
CA GLU A 142 19.21 7.78 12.53
C GLU A 142 19.28 6.38 13.16
N GLU A 143 18.38 6.06 14.08
CA GLU A 143 18.29 4.70 14.66
C GLU A 143 17.90 3.67 13.59
N ILE A 144 16.94 4.01 12.70
CA ILE A 144 16.53 3.12 11.61
C ILE A 144 17.70 2.90 10.64
N GLU A 145 18.43 3.95 10.28
CA GLU A 145 19.62 3.87 9.44
C GLU A 145 20.64 2.88 10.00
N GLU A 146 20.99 2.99 11.29
CA GLU A 146 21.92 2.05 11.93
C GLU A 146 21.36 0.62 12.00
N MET A 147 20.06 0.45 12.26
CA MET A 147 19.41 -0.86 12.35
C MET A 147 19.38 -1.63 11.02
N ILE A 148 19.33 -0.94 9.89
CA ILE A 148 19.25 -1.56 8.56
C ILE A 148 20.57 -1.52 7.80
N LYS A 149 21.61 -0.87 8.32
CA LYS A 149 22.86 -0.63 7.60
C LYS A 149 23.48 -1.91 7.06
N ASP A 150 23.65 -2.91 7.91
CA ASP A 150 24.31 -4.16 7.52
C ASP A 150 23.46 -4.96 6.53
N ASP A 151 22.14 -5.06 6.76
CA ASP A 151 21.23 -5.79 5.87
C ASP A 151 21.05 -5.09 4.51
N PHE A 152 21.05 -3.75 4.50
CA PHE A 152 20.92 -2.94 3.31
C PHE A 152 22.15 -3.08 2.42
N LEU A 153 23.35 -3.04 3.02
CA LEU A 153 24.64 -3.03 2.32
C LEU A 153 25.09 -4.42 1.83
N LEU A 154 24.60 -5.52 2.43
CA LEU A 154 25.02 -6.88 2.10
C LEU A 154 24.93 -7.20 0.60
N ASP A 155 23.82 -6.83 -0.04
CA ASP A 155 23.56 -7.01 -1.47
C ASP A 155 23.55 -5.67 -2.23
N PHE A 156 24.23 -4.66 -1.69
CA PHE A 156 24.32 -3.35 -2.34
C PHE A 156 25.72 -3.16 -2.92
N ASN A 157 25.79 -2.90 -4.23
CA ASN A 157 27.04 -2.60 -4.92
C ASN A 157 27.08 -1.12 -5.35
N PRO A 158 27.36 -0.20 -4.42
CA PRO A 158 27.40 1.24 -4.69
C PRO A 158 28.61 1.63 -5.52
N LEU A 159 28.53 2.74 -6.27
CA LEU A 159 29.70 3.29 -6.97
C LEU A 159 30.64 4.04 -6.01
N SER A 160 30.17 4.45 -4.83
CA SER A 160 30.96 5.17 -3.81
C SER A 160 30.33 5.10 -2.41
N ALA A 161 31.11 5.39 -1.36
CA ALA A 161 30.63 5.48 0.01
C ALA A 161 29.57 6.58 0.21
N ASP A 162 29.75 7.73 -0.45
CA ASP A 162 28.78 8.85 -0.42
C ASP A 162 27.43 8.44 -1.03
N GLU A 163 27.46 7.59 -2.05
CA GLU A 163 26.26 7.02 -2.66
C GLU A 163 25.55 6.04 -1.70
N SER A 164 26.29 5.16 -1.03
CA SER A 164 25.73 4.28 0.01
C SER A 164 25.03 5.04 1.10
N ALA A 165 25.68 6.06 1.66
CA ALA A 165 25.14 6.87 2.75
C ALA A 165 23.85 7.59 2.32
N ARG A 166 23.82 8.13 1.09
CA ARG A 166 22.63 8.79 0.54
C ARG A 166 21.45 7.84 0.36
N TYR A 167 21.65 6.64 -0.19
CA TYR A 167 20.57 5.67 -0.37
C TYR A 167 20.10 5.09 0.96
N LEU A 168 21.02 4.79 1.87
CA LEU A 168 20.71 4.28 3.20
C LEU A 168 19.85 5.28 3.99
N LYS A 169 20.26 6.55 4.01
CA LYS A 169 19.48 7.63 4.62
C LYS A 169 18.10 7.77 3.98
N SER A 170 18.02 7.77 2.65
CA SER A 170 16.73 7.82 1.96
C SER A 170 15.85 6.62 2.29
N ARG A 171 16.44 5.42 2.46
CA ARG A 171 15.69 4.22 2.85
C ARG A 171 15.15 4.34 4.27
N ALA A 172 15.92 4.87 5.21
CA ALA A 172 15.45 5.12 6.57
C ALA A 172 14.27 6.11 6.61
N GLU A 173 14.32 7.18 5.81
CA GLU A 173 13.20 8.13 5.66
C GLU A 173 11.93 7.46 5.08
N GLU A 174 12.10 6.57 4.10
CA GLU A 174 10.98 5.80 3.54
C GLU A 174 10.37 4.84 4.56
N ILE A 175 11.19 4.16 5.36
CA ILE A 175 10.73 3.30 6.45
C ILE A 175 9.94 4.14 7.46
N LEU A 176 10.47 5.27 7.90
CA LEU A 176 9.78 6.15 8.85
C LEU A 176 8.40 6.59 8.31
N LYS A 177 8.33 6.99 7.04
CA LYS A 177 7.07 7.33 6.37
C LYS A 177 6.11 6.15 6.26
N SER A 178 6.62 4.94 6.06
CA SER A 178 5.77 3.76 5.94
C SER A 178 5.08 3.41 7.26
N ILE A 179 5.72 3.71 8.41
CA ILE A 179 5.17 3.46 9.74
C ILE A 179 3.90 4.28 9.98
N SER A 180 3.88 5.54 9.54
CA SER A 180 2.68 6.38 9.68
C SER A 180 1.49 5.90 8.83
N GLU A 181 1.76 5.11 7.80
CA GLU A 181 0.76 4.48 6.92
C GLU A 181 0.35 3.07 7.37
N THR A 182 1.08 2.44 8.30
CA THR A 182 0.89 1.02 8.64
C THR A 182 -0.48 0.72 9.23
N ASP A 183 -0.96 1.53 10.19
CA ASP A 183 -2.28 1.33 10.80
C ASP A 183 -3.41 1.42 9.76
N ARG A 184 -3.28 2.38 8.84
CA ARG A 184 -4.22 2.53 7.72
C ARG A 184 -4.22 1.29 6.82
N ARG A 185 -3.07 0.66 6.61
CA ARG A 185 -2.96 -0.54 5.76
C ARG A 185 -3.42 -1.82 6.46
N LEU A 186 -3.09 -1.99 7.74
CA LEU A 186 -3.66 -3.04 8.58
C LEU A 186 -5.19 -2.93 8.58
N SER A 187 -5.74 -1.72 8.75
CA SER A 187 -7.19 -1.48 8.68
C SER A 187 -7.81 -1.97 7.37
N VAL A 188 -7.15 -1.77 6.23
CA VAL A 188 -7.61 -2.30 4.93
C VAL A 188 -7.54 -3.84 4.91
N CYS A 189 -6.48 -4.46 5.42
CA CYS A 189 -6.38 -5.92 5.49
C CYS A 189 -7.51 -6.53 6.33
N TYR A 190 -7.78 -5.98 7.52
CA TYR A 190 -8.89 -6.41 8.37
C TYR A 190 -10.26 -6.18 7.72
N THR A 191 -10.42 -5.08 6.98
CA THR A 191 -11.65 -4.87 6.18
C THR A 191 -11.83 -5.99 5.15
N ASN A 192 -10.77 -6.37 4.45
CA ASN A 192 -10.81 -7.42 3.45
C ASN A 192 -11.07 -8.81 4.07
N LEU A 193 -10.52 -9.10 5.26
CA LEU A 193 -10.87 -10.31 6.02
C LEU A 193 -12.35 -10.29 6.44
N GLY A 194 -12.88 -9.13 6.86
CA GLY A 194 -14.30 -8.99 7.16
C GLY A 194 -15.19 -9.24 5.94
N VAL A 195 -14.79 -8.78 4.76
CA VAL A 195 -15.50 -9.04 3.50
C VAL A 195 -15.50 -10.55 3.21
N LEU A 196 -14.34 -11.20 3.34
CA LEU A 196 -14.19 -12.63 3.16
C LEU A 196 -15.07 -13.45 4.12
N SER A 197 -15.03 -13.16 5.42
CA SER A 197 -15.87 -13.83 6.42
C SER A 197 -17.35 -13.62 6.15
N ARG A 198 -17.76 -12.41 5.74
CA ARG A 198 -19.14 -12.15 5.33
C ARG A 198 -19.55 -13.00 4.12
N GLN A 199 -18.68 -13.18 3.12
CA GLN A 199 -18.96 -14.07 1.99
C GLN A 199 -19.13 -15.54 2.40
N LYS A 200 -18.42 -15.97 3.45
CA LYS A 200 -18.55 -17.31 4.05
C LYS A 200 -19.79 -17.46 4.96
N GLY A 201 -20.54 -16.38 5.20
CA GLY A 201 -21.67 -16.38 6.15
C GLY A 201 -21.26 -16.25 7.62
N GLU A 202 -19.98 -16.00 7.91
CA GLU A 202 -19.42 -15.86 9.25
C GLU A 202 -19.59 -14.41 9.76
N TYR A 203 -20.84 -13.98 9.96
CA TYR A 203 -21.15 -12.57 10.25
C TYR A 203 -20.52 -12.05 11.55
N ASP A 204 -20.47 -12.86 12.61
CA ASP A 204 -19.86 -12.45 13.89
C ASP A 204 -18.36 -12.16 13.72
N LEU A 205 -17.67 -13.02 12.95
CA LEU A 205 -16.26 -12.84 12.64
C LEU A 205 -16.04 -11.64 11.73
N ALA A 206 -16.92 -11.43 10.74
CA ALA A 206 -16.88 -10.24 9.90
C ALA A 206 -17.01 -8.94 10.72
N VAL A 207 -17.96 -8.90 11.66
CA VAL A 207 -18.15 -7.77 12.59
C VAL A 207 -16.89 -7.54 13.42
N LYS A 208 -16.27 -8.60 13.94
CA LYS A 208 -15.00 -8.49 14.68
C LYS A 208 -13.92 -7.83 13.82
N TYR A 209 -13.71 -8.31 12.60
CA TYR A 209 -12.68 -7.76 11.71
C TYR A 209 -12.97 -6.31 11.30
N TYR A 210 -14.22 -5.93 11.02
CA TYR A 210 -14.55 -4.53 10.74
C TYR A 210 -14.30 -3.62 11.94
N ARG A 211 -14.56 -4.09 13.17
CA ARG A 211 -14.25 -3.33 14.39
C ARG A 211 -12.75 -3.19 14.61
N GLU A 212 -11.97 -4.24 14.39
CA GLU A 212 -10.51 -4.18 14.42
C GLU A 212 -9.97 -3.18 13.38
N ALA A 213 -10.52 -3.19 12.16
CA ALA A 213 -10.18 -2.22 11.12
C ALA A 213 -10.45 -0.78 11.56
N LEU A 214 -11.60 -0.51 12.18
CA LEU A 214 -11.98 0.82 12.66
C LEU A 214 -11.19 1.26 13.90
N ALA A 215 -10.75 0.32 14.74
CA ALA A 215 -9.88 0.63 15.88
C ALA A 215 -8.48 1.10 15.42
N LEU A 216 -7.96 0.51 14.34
CA LEU A 216 -6.70 0.92 13.71
C LEU A 216 -6.83 2.23 12.93
N TRP A 217 -7.93 2.40 12.21
CA TRP A 217 -8.20 3.60 11.43
C TRP A 217 -9.71 3.86 11.34
N ASP A 218 -10.18 4.72 12.23
CA ASP A 218 -11.58 5.13 12.38
C ASP A 218 -12.18 5.78 11.12
N ARG A 219 -11.33 6.34 10.25
CA ARG A 219 -11.72 6.94 8.96
C ARG A 219 -11.85 5.91 7.83
N ASN A 220 -11.78 4.60 8.13
CA ASN A 220 -12.02 3.55 7.15
C ASN A 220 -13.50 3.39 6.79
N LEU A 221 -13.95 4.22 5.85
CA LEU A 221 -15.33 4.21 5.36
C LEU A 221 -15.77 2.87 4.76
N SER A 222 -14.84 2.06 4.25
CA SER A 222 -15.16 0.74 3.71
C SER A 222 -15.55 -0.23 4.84
N ALA A 223 -14.76 -0.28 5.92
CA ALA A 223 -15.09 -1.06 7.11
C ALA A 223 -16.42 -0.60 7.72
N GLU A 224 -16.60 0.71 7.89
CA GLU A 224 -17.82 1.29 8.44
C GLU A 224 -19.05 0.94 7.60
N ASN A 225 -18.97 1.05 6.27
CA ASN A 225 -20.09 0.73 5.40
C ASN A 225 -20.41 -0.75 5.34
N ASN A 226 -19.40 -1.62 5.42
CA ASN A 226 -19.66 -3.05 5.53
C ASN A 226 -20.31 -3.43 6.86
N LEU A 227 -19.90 -2.77 7.96
CA LEU A 227 -20.54 -2.93 9.26
C LEU A 227 -21.98 -2.42 9.25
N ASN A 228 -22.23 -1.26 8.63
CA ASN A 228 -23.56 -0.70 8.45
C ASN A 228 -24.46 -1.64 7.65
N ALA A 229 -23.94 -2.25 6.58
CA ALA A 229 -24.69 -3.22 5.79
C ALA A 229 -25.13 -4.44 6.62
N ILE A 230 -24.29 -4.93 7.55
CA ILE A 230 -24.66 -6.03 8.46
C ILE A 230 -25.77 -5.61 9.42
N PHE A 231 -25.72 -4.39 9.96
CA PHE A 231 -26.69 -3.91 10.94
C PHE A 231 -27.91 -3.19 10.33
N GLY A 232 -28.03 -3.12 9.00
CA GLY A 232 -29.14 -2.44 8.33
C GLY A 232 -29.10 -0.90 8.42
N ASN A 233 -27.93 -0.32 8.68
CA ASN A 233 -27.73 1.13 8.74
C ASN A 233 -27.44 1.70 7.35
N PRO A 234 -27.76 2.98 7.08
CA PRO A 234 -27.44 3.63 5.82
C PRO A 234 -25.92 3.75 5.61
N PRO A 235 -25.41 3.62 4.37
CA PRO A 235 -24.00 3.81 4.09
C PRO A 235 -23.61 5.29 4.24
N LYS A 236 -22.44 5.54 4.82
CA LYS A 236 -21.81 6.85 4.88
C LYS A 236 -21.01 7.13 3.61
N ARG A 237 -20.87 8.41 3.28
CA ARG A 237 -20.08 8.92 2.14
C ARG A 237 -19.16 10.03 2.63
N ARG A 238 -17.99 10.17 1.98
CA ARG A 238 -17.12 11.32 2.22
C ARG A 238 -17.84 12.61 1.84
N ASN A 239 -17.80 13.59 2.73
CA ASN A 239 -18.29 14.93 2.42
C ASN A 239 -17.32 15.67 1.48
N ILE A 240 -17.72 16.84 0.97
CA ILE A 240 -16.91 17.62 0.01
C ILE A 240 -15.54 17.97 0.60
N LEU A 241 -15.48 18.36 1.87
CA LEU A 241 -14.22 18.69 2.54
C LEU A 241 -13.28 17.48 2.61
N GLN A 242 -13.78 16.31 2.98
CA GLN A 242 -13.01 15.06 3.00
C GLN A 242 -12.60 14.55 1.62
N ARG A 243 -13.24 15.04 0.54
CA ARG A 243 -12.86 14.72 -0.84
C ARG A 243 -11.79 15.67 -1.36
N LEU A 244 -11.88 16.96 -1.00
CA LEU A 244 -10.92 18.00 -1.39
C LEU A 244 -9.64 17.94 -0.55
N PHE A 245 -9.80 17.63 0.73
CA PHE A 245 -8.76 17.45 1.73
C PHE A 245 -8.93 16.05 2.31
N PRO A 246 -8.60 15.00 1.53
CA PRO A 246 -8.55 13.66 2.09
C PRO A 246 -7.66 13.69 3.32
N PRO A 247 -8.10 13.11 4.45
CA PRO A 247 -7.36 13.17 5.69
C PRO A 247 -5.90 12.79 5.46
N ASP A 248 -4.99 13.65 5.91
CA ASP A 248 -3.56 13.46 5.71
C ASP A 248 -3.14 12.07 6.15
N ARG A 249 -2.25 11.48 5.34
CA ARG A 249 -1.28 10.49 5.81
C ARG A 249 -0.65 11.15 7.03
N LYS A 250 -0.69 10.53 8.21
CA LYS A 250 -0.08 11.17 9.39
C LYS A 250 1.37 11.51 9.01
N ASP A 251 1.69 12.80 8.88
CA ASP A 251 3.06 13.28 8.73
C ASP A 251 3.75 13.22 10.10
#